data_AF-A0AAD5F4C4-F1
#
_entry.id   AF-A0AAD5F4C4-F1
#
_cell.length_a   1.000
_cell.length_b   1.000
_cell.length_c   1.000
_cell.angle_alpha   90.00
_cell.angle_beta   90.00
_cell.angle_gamma   90.00
#
_symmetry.space_group_name_H-M   'P 1'
#
loop_
_entity.id
_entity.type
_entity.pdbx_description
1 polymer ?
#
loop_
_entity_poly.entity_id
_entity_poly.type
_entity_poly.pdbx_seq_one_letter_code
_entity_poly.pdbx_strand_id
1 'polypeptide(L)'
;MESDSKVLIDNIKGNVCTKAWTILPLLDEIRRLSAGFSYVEWRWIPRGANRAAHVTAEIGLRAVCPQGWANQPPPSLVRVLASDGLPSPP
;
A
#
# COMPACT_ATOMS: atom_id res chain seq x y z
N MET A 1 -7.97 -11.15 -6.85
CA MET A 1 -7.54 -9.95 -6.12
C MET A 1 -8.70 -8.97 -6.09
N GLU A 2 -9.03 -8.47 -4.91
CA GLU A 2 -10.19 -7.60 -4.67
C GLU A 2 -9.72 -6.22 -4.21
N SER A 3 -10.40 -5.17 -4.66
CA SER A 3 -10.09 -3.78 -4.26
C SER A 3 -11.34 -2.91 -4.32
N ASP A 4 -11.45 -1.92 -3.42
CA ASP A 4 -12.49 -0.89 -3.50
C ASP A 4 -12.11 0.30 -4.40
N SER A 5 -10.88 0.32 -4.95
CA SER A 5 -10.43 1.37 -5.87
C SER A 5 -10.86 1.08 -7.31
N LYS A 6 -11.90 1.78 -7.75
CA LYS A 6 -12.39 1.68 -9.13
C LYS A 6 -11.33 2.13 -10.16
N VAL A 7 -10.60 3.20 -9.83
CA VAL A 7 -9.49 3.71 -10.66
C VAL A 7 -8.44 2.62 -10.89
N LEU A 8 -8.04 1.90 -9.83
CA LEU A 8 -7.07 0.82 -9.95
C LEU A 8 -7.59 -0.33 -10.84
N ILE A 9 -8.80 -0.82 -10.55
CA ILE A 9 -9.38 -1.97 -11.26
C ILE A 9 -9.61 -1.67 -12.74
N ASP A 10 -10.12 -0.49 -13.07
CA ASP A 10 -10.39 -0.09 -14.46
C ASP A 10 -9.07 0.04 -15.25
N ASN A 11 -8.01 0.62 -14.64
CA ASN A 11 -6.69 0.73 -15.28
C ASN A 11 -5.99 -0.63 -15.46
N ILE A 12 -6.15 -1.58 -14.52
CA ILE A 12 -5.60 -2.94 -14.66
C ILE A 12 -6.30 -3.68 -15.81
N LYS A 13 -7.62 -3.54 -15.95
CA LYS A 13 -8.42 -4.21 -16.99
C LYS A 13 -8.26 -3.60 -18.39
N GLY A 14 -7.44 -2.55 -18.53
CA GLY A 14 -7.24 -1.85 -19.81
C GLY A 14 -8.44 -1.01 -20.24
N ASN A 15 -9.42 -0.79 -19.35
CA ASN A 15 -10.61 -0.02 -19.64
C ASN A 15 -10.33 1.46 -19.31
N VAL A 16 -9.84 2.18 -20.32
CA VAL A 16 -9.81 3.65 -20.50
C VAL A 16 -8.51 4.42 -20.13
N CYS A 17 -8.18 5.32 -21.07
CA CYS A 17 -7.24 6.44 -21.18
C CYS A 17 -7.03 7.38 -19.96
N THR A 18 -6.84 6.86 -18.75
CA THR A 18 -6.86 7.71 -17.55
C THR A 18 -5.51 8.37 -17.26
N LYS A 19 -5.55 9.69 -17.00
CA LYS A 19 -4.45 10.61 -16.63
C LYS A 19 -3.74 10.26 -15.30
N ALA A 20 -3.82 9.02 -14.83
CA ALA A 20 -3.27 8.56 -13.57
C ALA A 20 -1.80 8.13 -13.73
N TRP A 21 -0.99 8.99 -14.34
CA TRP A 21 0.45 8.74 -14.52
C TRP A 21 1.15 8.47 -13.18
N THR A 22 0.62 9.03 -12.09
CA THR A 22 1.10 8.84 -10.72
C THR A 22 1.06 7.39 -10.26
N ILE A 23 0.20 6.54 -10.81
CA ILE A 23 0.09 5.13 -10.44
C ILE A 23 0.69 4.18 -11.48
N LEU A 24 1.25 4.68 -12.59
CA LEU A 24 1.86 3.82 -13.62
C LEU A 24 2.96 2.91 -13.06
N PRO A 25 3.90 3.37 -12.21
CA PRO A 25 4.91 2.47 -11.64
C PRO A 25 4.31 1.32 -10.83
N LEU A 26 3.19 1.58 -10.13
CA LEU A 26 2.47 0.55 -9.38
C LEU A 26 1.77 -0.44 -10.31
N LEU A 27 1.17 0.04 -11.40
CA LEU A 27 0.52 -0.81 -12.40
C LEU A 27 1.52 -1.76 -13.08
N ASP A 28 2.71 -1.27 -13.42
CA ASP A 28 3.75 -2.08 -14.04
C ASP A 28 4.27 -3.16 -13.08
N GLU A 29 4.45 -2.81 -11.81
CA GLU A 29 4.85 -3.78 -10.79
C GLU A 29 3.77 -4.83 -10.54
N ILE A 30 2.49 -4.44 -10.49
CA ILE A 30 1.36 -5.36 -10.39
C ILE A 30 1.34 -6.33 -11.58
N ARG A 31 1.54 -5.82 -12.80
CA ARG A 31 1.61 -6.64 -14.02
C ARG A 31 2.78 -7.62 -13.96
N ARG A 32 3.97 -7.14 -13.59
CA ARG A 32 5.18 -7.96 -13.44
C ARG A 32 4.97 -9.10 -12.44
N LEU A 33 4.38 -8.81 -11.28
CA LEU A 33 4.07 -9.83 -10.27
C LEU A 33 2.97 -10.79 -10.74
N SER A 34 1.95 -10.27 -11.43
CA SER A 34 0.84 -11.09 -11.95
C SER A 34 1.28 -12.11 -12.99
N ALA A 35 2.35 -11.83 -13.75
CA ALA A 35 2.93 -12.76 -14.72
C ALA A 35 3.49 -14.03 -14.05
N GLY A 36 3.72 -14.02 -12.74
CA GLY A 36 4.10 -15.21 -11.97
C GLY A 36 2.95 -16.18 -11.67
N PHE A 37 1.70 -15.82 -12.01
CA PHE A 37 0.53 -16.66 -11.78
C PHE A 37 -0.08 -17.10 -13.11
N SER A 38 -0.54 -18.35 -13.20
CA SER A 38 -1.21 -18.87 -14.39
C SER A 38 -2.52 -18.15 -14.71
N TYR A 39 -3.19 -17.61 -13.69
CA TYR A 39 -4.42 -16.85 -13.82
C TYR A 39 -4.58 -15.88 -12.65
N VAL A 40 -5.00 -14.65 -12.95
CA VAL A 40 -5.33 -13.64 -11.94
C VAL A 40 -6.64 -12.97 -12.31
N GLU A 41 -7.59 -13.00 -11.39
CA GLU A 41 -8.85 -12.27 -11.52
C GLU A 41 -8.83 -10.97 -10.70
N TRP A 42 -9.28 -9.87 -11.31
CA TRP A 42 -9.37 -8.55 -10.68
C TRP A 42 -10.83 -8.17 -10.47
N ARG A 43 -11.24 -8.00 -9.22
CA ARG A 43 -12.62 -7.65 -8.84
C ARG A 43 -12.66 -6.33 -8.08
N TRP A 44 -13.54 -5.45 -8.54
CA TRP A 44 -13.93 -4.30 -7.72
C TRP A 44 -14.97 -4.77 -6.70
N ILE A 45 -14.80 -4.36 -5.43
CA ILE A 45 -15.75 -4.66 -4.37
C ILE A 45 -16.16 -3.37 -3.64
N PRO A 46 -17.37 -3.29 -3.07
CA PRO A 46 -17.76 -2.15 -2.23
C PRO A 46 -16.84 -2.01 -1.01
N ARG A 47 -16.64 -0.77 -0.54
CA ARG A 47 -15.79 -0.48 0.64
C ARG A 47 -16.16 -1.29 1.88
N GLY A 48 -17.46 -1.55 2.10
CA GLY A 48 -17.92 -2.38 3.21
C GLY A 48 -17.39 -3.81 3.16
N ALA A 49 -17.27 -4.38 1.96
CA ALA A 49 -16.66 -5.70 1.75
C ALA A 49 -15.12 -5.65 1.91
N ASN A 50 -14.49 -4.53 1.58
CA ASN A 50 -13.04 -4.32 1.76
C ASN A 50 -12.63 -3.83 3.17
N ARG A 51 -13.50 -3.99 4.18
CA ARG A 51 -13.31 -3.42 5.52
C ARG A 51 -12.04 -3.92 6.20
N ALA A 52 -11.70 -5.20 6.04
CA ALA A 52 -10.50 -5.78 6.65
C ALA A 52 -9.22 -5.09 6.14
N ALA A 53 -9.10 -4.90 4.82
CA ALA A 53 -7.96 -4.18 4.23
C ALA A 53 -7.93 -2.71 4.67
N HIS A 54 -9.10 -2.06 4.75
CA HIS A 54 -9.20 -0.68 5.21
C HIS A 54 -8.69 -0.50 6.65
N VAL A 55 -9.15 -1.34 7.58
CA VAL A 55 -8.71 -1.31 8.99
C VAL A 55 -7.21 -1.61 9.10
N THR A 56 -6.71 -2.58 8.32
CA THR A 56 -5.28 -2.92 8.32
C THR A 56 -4.42 -1.75 7.84
N ALA A 57 -4.83 -1.08 6.76
CA ALA A 57 -4.15 0.11 6.27
C ALA A 57 -4.20 1.26 7.29
N GLU A 58 -5.34 1.43 7.97
CA GLU A 58 -5.49 2.43 9.03
C GLU A 58 -4.55 2.18 10.21
N ILE A 59 -4.41 0.92 10.66
CA ILE A 59 -3.44 0.53 11.70
C ILE A 59 -2.02 0.87 11.25
N GLY A 60 -1.65 0.52 10.02
CA GLY A 60 -0.33 0.82 9.46
C GLY A 60 -0.05 2.32 9.41
N LEU A 61 -1.03 3.13 9.00
CA LEU A 61 -0.93 4.60 9.00
C LEU A 61 -0.74 5.16 10.41
N ARG A 62 -1.45 4.62 11.40
CA ARG A 62 -1.27 5.02 12.81
C ARG A 62 0.11 4.64 13.35
N ALA A 63 0.65 3.48 12.97
CA ALA A 63 1.98 3.05 13.40
C ALA A 63 3.11 3.98 12.88
N VAL A 64 2.90 4.63 11.74
CA VAL A 64 3.84 5.61 11.18
C VAL A 64 3.44 7.06 11.45
N CYS A 65 2.47 7.29 12.32
CA CYS A 65 2.00 8.63 12.69
C CYS A 65 2.97 9.29 13.69
N PRO A 66 3.49 10.52 13.44
CA PRO A 66 4.52 11.15 14.27
C PRO A 66 4.19 11.22 15.76
N GLN A 67 2.91 11.35 16.09
CA GLN A 67 2.38 11.40 17.46
C GLN A 67 2.72 10.13 18.27
N GLY A 68 2.95 8.99 17.61
CA GLY A 68 3.32 7.72 18.23
C GLY A 68 4.82 7.41 18.22
N TRP A 69 5.65 8.18 17.50
CA TRP A 69 7.04 7.81 17.23
C TRP A 69 7.95 7.80 18.46
N ALA A 70 7.59 8.55 19.50
CA ALA A 70 8.32 8.52 20.77
C ALA A 70 8.31 7.13 21.42
N ASN A 71 7.21 6.38 21.23
CA ASN A 71 7.03 5.04 21.81
C ASN A 71 7.17 3.92 20.76
N GLN A 72 6.80 4.17 19.51
CA GLN A 72 6.92 3.22 18.41
C GLN A 72 7.42 3.94 17.15
N PRO A 73 8.74 4.19 17.05
CA PRO A 73 9.33 4.83 15.88
C PRO A 73 9.21 3.93 14.64
N PRO A 74 9.02 4.51 13.44
CA PRO A 74 9.02 3.72 12.21
C PRO A 74 10.41 3.13 11.97
N PRO A 75 10.52 1.97 11.29
CA PRO A 75 11.79 1.29 11.05
C PRO A 75 12.85 2.16 10.35
N SER A 76 12.41 3.08 9.49
CA SER A 76 13.31 4.04 8.83
C SER A 76 13.97 4.99 9.83
N LEU A 77 13.25 5.47 10.84
CA LEU A 77 13.78 6.35 11.88
C LEU A 77 14.71 5.59 12.82
N VAL A 78 14.34 4.37 13.23
CA VAL A 78 15.22 3.50 14.04
C VAL A 78 16.56 3.29 13.34
N ARG A 79 16.54 3.03 12.04
CA ARG A 79 17.76 2.87 11.24
C ARG A 79 18.62 4.13 11.21
N VAL A 80 18.01 5.31 11.11
CA VAL A 80 18.73 6.60 11.16
C VAL A 80 19.36 6.81 12.54
N LEU A 81 18.57 6.66 13.63
CA LEU A 81 19.07 6.79 15.00
C LEU A 81 20.23 5.84 15.29
N ALA A 82 20.13 4.58 14.84
CA ALA A 82 21.20 3.60 14.96
C ALA A 82 22.46 4.00 14.18
N SER A 83 22.29 4.61 13.00
CA SER A 83 23.41 5.10 12.19
C SER A 83 24.09 6.32 12.82
N ASP A 84 23.31 7.14 13.54
CA ASP A 84 23.78 8.33 14.28
C ASP A 84 24.33 7.99 15.67
N GLY A 85 24.34 6.71 16.07
CA GLY A 85 24.82 6.27 17.38
C GLY A 85 23.91 6.63 18.56
N LEU A 86 22.64 7.00 18.28
CA LEU A 86 21.65 7.34 19.28
C LEU A 86 20.94 6.08 19.81
N PRO A 87 20.58 6.03 21.11
CA PRO A 87 19.83 4.92 21.67
C PRO A 87 18.46 4.82 20.99
N SER A 88 18.05 3.59 20.66
CA SER A 88 16.70 3.36 20.14
C SER A 88 15.67 3.67 21.23
N PRO A 89 14.51 4.28 20.87
CA PRO A 89 13.38 4.43 21.79
C PRO A 89 12.95 3.06 22.36
N PRO A 90 12.46 3.00 23.62
CA PRO A 90 12.08 1.76 24.30
C PRO A 90 10.92 1.02 23.63
#